data_AF-A0A2J7R9D6-F1
#
_entry.id   AF-A0A2J7R9D6-F1
#
_cell.length_a   1.000
_cell.length_b   1.000
_cell.length_c   1.000
_cell.angle_alpha   90.00
_cell.angle_beta   90.00
_cell.angle_gamma   90.00
#
_symmetry.space_group_name_H-M   'P 1'
#
loop_
_entity.id
_entity.type
_entity.pdbx_description
1 polymer ?
#
loop_
_entity_poly.entity_id
_entity_poly.type
_entity_poly.pdbx_seq_one_letter_code
_entity_poly.pdbx_strand_id
1 'polypeptide(L)'
;MLLFAAVTTLRPNIGVLEYSDHRQITMADLPGLIEGAHMNIGMGHSFLKHVERTKLLLLVADIQGFQLGPQYPYRSCLDTVVLLNKELELYRDDLLDKPAMLVVNKMDVAEAQFKYDEVKDKLRYLADVVGDYPEELRPERVLDFTEVMAISADTDPIGVEKLKHRIREVLDFHAALKQKDVETSVIATLRAQMAPKGPQML
;
A
#
# COMPACT_ATOMS: atom_id res chain seq x y z
N MET A 1 4.18 -7.40 -5.92
CA MET A 1 3.33 -6.65 -4.98
C MET A 1 3.92 -6.83 -3.59
N LEU A 2 3.88 -5.80 -2.74
CA LEU A 2 4.25 -5.96 -1.34
C LEU A 2 3.00 -6.16 -0.51
N LEU A 3 3.05 -7.11 0.42
CA LEU A 3 2.05 -7.27 1.46
C LEU A 3 2.58 -6.61 2.73
N PHE A 4 1.76 -5.80 3.37
CA PHE A 4 2.05 -5.20 4.67
C PHE A 4 1.10 -5.82 5.67
N ALA A 5 1.61 -6.69 6.53
CA ALA A 5 0.90 -7.16 7.71
C ALA A 5 1.76 -6.84 8.93
N ALA A 6 1.13 -6.52 10.07
CA ALA A 6 1.83 -6.24 11.32
C ALA A 6 2.46 -7.53 11.91
N VAL A 7 3.57 -8.00 11.31
CA VAL A 7 4.26 -9.25 11.67
C VAL A 7 5.79 -9.04 11.63
N THR A 8 6.50 -9.74 12.52
CA THR A 8 7.96 -9.64 12.73
C THR A 8 8.72 -10.77 12.05
N THR A 9 8.77 -10.81 10.72
CA THR A 9 9.69 -11.75 10.02
C THR A 9 11.00 -11.06 9.64
N LEU A 10 12.12 -11.78 9.64
CA LEU A 10 13.44 -11.30 9.18
C LEU A 10 13.75 -11.68 7.72
N ARG A 11 12.95 -12.59 7.14
CA ARG A 11 13.04 -13.01 5.73
C ARG A 11 11.69 -12.73 5.08
N PRO A 12 11.65 -12.05 3.91
CA PRO A 12 10.40 -11.83 3.20
C PRO A 12 9.83 -13.16 2.72
N ASN A 13 8.58 -13.44 3.06
CA ASN A 13 7.84 -14.57 2.50
C ASN A 13 7.39 -14.20 1.09
N ILE A 14 7.71 -15.02 0.10
CA ILE A 14 7.33 -14.80 -1.30
C ILE A 14 6.19 -15.75 -1.65
N GLY A 15 5.08 -15.21 -2.13
CA GLY A 15 3.94 -15.94 -2.67
C GLY A 15 3.74 -15.64 -4.16
N VAL A 16 3.03 -16.53 -4.86
CA VAL A 16 2.67 -16.34 -6.28
C VAL A 16 1.16 -16.47 -6.42
N LEU A 17 0.52 -15.44 -6.96
CA LEU A 17 -0.88 -15.49 -7.39
C LEU A 17 -0.92 -15.97 -8.84
N GLU A 18 -1.52 -17.13 -9.08
CA GLU A 18 -1.70 -17.70 -10.42
C GLU A 18 -3.15 -17.55 -10.88
N TYR A 19 -3.32 -17.03 -12.09
CA TYR A 19 -4.63 -16.79 -12.71
C TYR A 19 -4.94 -17.88 -13.75
N SER A 20 -6.23 -18.01 -14.11
CA SER A 20 -6.69 -19.01 -15.08
C SER A 20 -6.08 -18.87 -16.48
N ASP A 21 -5.58 -17.69 -16.83
CA ASP A 21 -4.87 -17.40 -18.07
C ASP A 21 -3.34 -17.54 -17.95
N HIS A 22 -2.87 -18.27 -16.94
CA HIS A 22 -1.45 -18.51 -16.62
C HIS A 22 -0.64 -17.26 -16.31
N ARG A 23 -1.29 -16.09 -16.17
CA ARG A 23 -0.62 -14.92 -15.63
C ARG A 23 -0.22 -15.19 -14.19
N GLN A 24 0.94 -14.69 -13.80
CA GLN A 24 1.45 -14.81 -12.43
C GLN A 24 1.81 -13.43 -11.87
N ILE A 25 1.45 -13.21 -10.61
CA ILE A 25 1.82 -12.01 -9.85
C ILE A 25 2.52 -12.45 -8.57
N THR A 26 3.78 -12.07 -8.44
CA THR A 26 4.55 -12.35 -7.22
C THR A 26 4.21 -11.34 -6.13
N MET A 27 3.94 -11.85 -4.93
CA MET A 27 3.78 -11.11 -3.70
C MET A 27 4.98 -11.36 -2.79
N ALA A 28 5.45 -10.33 -2.11
CA ALA A 28 6.44 -10.49 -1.05
C ALA A 28 5.93 -9.76 0.19
N ASP A 29 6.07 -10.38 1.35
CA ASP A 29 5.83 -9.71 2.62
C ASP A 29 6.94 -8.69 2.91
N LEU A 30 6.59 -7.55 3.51
CA LEU A 30 7.56 -6.57 3.95
C LEU A 30 7.93 -6.84 5.43
N PRO A 31 9.05 -7.53 5.72
CA PRO A 31 9.54 -7.71 7.08
C PRO A 31 9.77 -6.36 7.78
N GLY A 32 9.36 -6.26 9.04
CA GLY A 32 9.70 -5.12 9.90
C GLY A 32 8.87 -3.86 9.63
N LEU A 33 7.54 -3.94 9.67
CA LEU A 33 6.65 -2.79 9.85
C LEU A 33 5.89 -2.93 11.17
N ILE A 34 6.64 -2.91 12.25
CA ILE A 34 6.08 -2.72 13.59
C ILE A 34 6.61 -1.41 14.15
N GLU A 35 5.99 -0.90 15.21
CA GLU A 35 6.38 0.36 15.86
C GLU A 35 7.90 0.40 16.13
N GLY A 36 8.59 1.38 15.54
CA GLY A 36 10.05 1.52 15.66
C GLY A 36 10.87 0.68 14.67
N ALA A 37 10.25 0.07 13.66
CA ALA A 37 10.98 -0.73 12.69
C ALA A 37 11.80 0.12 11.69
N HIS A 38 11.43 1.38 11.46
CA HIS A 38 12.31 2.35 10.79
C HIS A 38 13.68 2.51 11.49
N MET A 39 13.79 2.25 12.80
CA MET A 39 15.07 2.29 13.54
C MET A 39 15.94 1.05 13.31
N ASN A 40 15.37 -0.07 12.84
CA ASN A 40 16.11 -1.29 12.50
C ASN A 40 16.62 -1.23 11.06
N ILE A 41 17.43 -0.21 10.75
CA ILE A 41 18.16 0.01 9.50
C ILE A 41 19.33 -1.01 9.38
N GLY A 42 19.03 -2.30 9.58
CA GLY A 42 19.93 -3.44 9.43
C GLY A 42 19.48 -4.41 8.33
N MET A 43 18.32 -4.20 7.73
CA MET A 43 17.87 -4.96 6.56
C MET A 43 18.56 -4.40 5.31
N GLY A 44 19.76 -4.92 5.04
CA GLY A 44 20.73 -4.36 4.09
C GLY A 44 20.20 -3.97 2.70
N HIS A 45 21.05 -3.22 1.99
CA HIS A 45 20.84 -2.61 0.66
C HIS A 45 20.10 -3.49 -0.39
N SER A 46 20.13 -4.81 -0.27
CA SER A 46 19.41 -5.75 -1.13
C SER A 46 17.89 -5.75 -0.91
N PHE A 47 17.40 -5.57 0.31
CA PHE A 47 15.96 -5.57 0.60
C PHE A 47 15.27 -4.32 0.04
N LEU A 48 15.89 -3.15 0.23
CA LEU A 48 15.47 -1.86 -0.33
C LEU A 48 15.29 -1.92 -1.85
N LYS A 49 16.22 -2.56 -2.57
CA LYS A 49 16.12 -2.78 -4.03
C LYS A 49 14.94 -3.65 -4.46
N HIS A 50 14.37 -4.47 -3.59
CA HIS A 50 13.16 -5.24 -3.90
C HIS A 50 11.91 -4.39 -3.70
N VAL A 51 11.86 -3.60 -2.63
CA VAL A 51 10.76 -2.66 -2.36
C VAL A 51 10.60 -1.67 -3.52
N GLU A 52 11.71 -1.14 -4.04
CA GLU A 52 11.75 -0.26 -5.22
C GLU A 52 11.03 -0.82 -6.44
N ARG A 53 11.23 -2.12 -6.71
CA ARG A 53 10.71 -2.81 -7.89
C ARG A 53 9.23 -3.19 -7.77
N THR A 54 8.63 -2.94 -6.62
CA THR A 54 7.23 -3.33 -6.41
C THR A 54 6.30 -2.33 -7.08
N LYS A 55 5.28 -2.86 -7.75
CA LYS A 55 4.34 -2.08 -8.58
C LYS A 55 3.07 -1.67 -7.85
N LEU A 56 2.79 -2.31 -6.72
CA LEU A 56 1.60 -2.14 -5.90
C LEU A 56 1.94 -2.51 -4.45
N LEU A 57 1.46 -1.70 -3.51
CA LEU A 57 1.44 -1.97 -2.08
C LEU A 57 0.06 -2.49 -1.69
N LEU A 58 0.02 -3.53 -0.86
CA LEU A 58 -1.20 -4.10 -0.31
C LEU A 58 -1.10 -4.07 1.20
N LEU A 59 -1.80 -3.12 1.82
CA LEU A 59 -1.88 -3.02 3.27
C LEU A 59 -2.96 -3.95 3.78
N VAL A 60 -2.66 -4.68 4.85
CA VAL A 60 -3.61 -5.58 5.52
C VAL A 60 -3.73 -5.15 6.97
N ALA A 61 -4.95 -4.80 7.37
CA ALA A 61 -5.28 -4.45 8.75
C ALA A 61 -6.33 -5.44 9.29
N ASP A 62 -6.19 -5.80 10.56
CA ASP A 62 -7.17 -6.61 11.27
C ASP A 62 -8.33 -5.72 11.75
N ILE A 63 -9.58 -6.11 11.46
CA ILE A 63 -10.75 -5.35 11.92
C ILE A 63 -10.84 -5.26 13.45
N GLN A 64 -10.28 -6.24 14.16
CA GLN A 64 -10.20 -6.25 15.63
C GLN A 64 -9.08 -5.38 16.18
N GLY A 65 -8.32 -4.71 15.32
CA GLY A 65 -7.12 -4.01 15.73
C GLY A 65 -5.97 -4.95 16.07
N PHE A 66 -4.93 -4.38 16.65
CA PHE A 66 -3.68 -5.06 16.92
C PHE A 66 -3.06 -4.59 18.23
N GLN A 67 -2.43 -5.53 18.95
CA GLN A 67 -1.59 -5.22 20.10
C GLN A 67 -0.35 -6.12 20.03
N LEU A 68 0.84 -5.52 19.91
CA LEU A 68 2.10 -6.24 19.74
C LEU A 68 2.48 -7.08 20.96
N GLY A 69 2.08 -6.63 22.15
CA GLY A 69 2.30 -7.32 23.42
C GLY A 69 1.67 -6.55 24.58
N PRO A 70 1.65 -7.12 25.80
CA PRO A 70 0.97 -6.52 26.96
C PRO A 70 1.44 -5.11 27.33
N GLN A 71 2.68 -4.76 26.96
CA GLN A 71 3.30 -3.47 27.21
C GLN A 71 2.98 -2.40 26.16
N TYR A 72 2.50 -2.80 24.99
CA TYR A 72 2.14 -1.88 23.91
C TYR A 72 0.65 -1.53 24.00
N PRO A 73 0.26 -0.28 23.70
CA PRO A 73 -1.14 0.09 23.64
C PRO A 73 -1.86 -0.71 22.55
N TYR A 74 -3.12 -1.02 22.80
CA TYR A 74 -4.01 -1.51 21.76
C TYR A 74 -4.17 -0.44 20.68
N ARG A 75 -4.14 -0.87 19.41
CA ARG A 75 -4.38 -0.05 18.23
C ARG A 75 -5.62 -0.57 17.53
N SER A 76 -6.59 0.29 17.26
CA SER A 76 -7.74 -0.07 16.41
C SER A 76 -7.31 -0.35 14.97
N CYS A 77 -8.23 -0.83 14.14
CA CYS A 77 -7.99 -1.00 12.70
C CYS A 77 -7.52 0.30 12.04
N LEU A 78 -8.15 1.44 12.36
CA LEU A 78 -7.76 2.75 11.83
C LEU A 78 -6.38 3.18 12.33
N ASP A 79 -6.11 3.03 13.64
CA ASP A 79 -4.81 3.36 14.22
C ASP A 79 -3.69 2.54 13.57
N THR A 80 -3.96 1.26 13.28
CA THR A 80 -3.02 0.37 12.60
C THR A 80 -2.69 0.88 11.21
N VAL A 81 -3.69 1.33 10.44
CA VAL A 81 -3.48 1.87 9.09
C VAL A 81 -2.69 3.18 9.12
N VAL A 82 -3.01 4.09 10.05
CA VAL A 82 -2.27 5.35 10.24
C VAL A 82 -0.82 5.06 10.63
N LEU A 83 -0.58 4.14 11.56
CA LEU A 83 0.76 3.73 11.97
C LEU A 83 1.55 3.11 10.82
N LEU A 84 0.93 2.20 10.05
CA LEU A 84 1.58 1.59 8.88
C LEU A 84 1.96 2.64 7.82
N ASN A 85 1.10 3.65 7.61
CA ASN A 85 1.43 4.78 6.75
C ASN A 85 2.64 5.56 7.29
N LYS A 86 2.67 5.86 8.60
CA LYS A 86 3.78 6.59 9.21
C LYS A 86 5.09 5.83 9.13
N GLU A 87 5.07 4.53 9.44
CA GLU A 87 6.28 3.70 9.32
C GLU A 87 6.75 3.59 7.87
N LEU A 88 5.83 3.53 6.90
CA LEU A 88 6.19 3.55 5.48
C LEU A 88 6.83 4.88 5.06
N GLU A 89 6.30 6.00 5.53
CA GLU A 89 6.88 7.34 5.34
C GLU A 89 8.29 7.45 5.93
N LEU A 90 8.46 7.07 7.19
CA LEU A 90 9.73 7.09 7.91
C LEU A 90 10.76 6.15 7.28
N TYR A 91 10.29 5.03 6.74
CA TYR A 91 11.14 4.11 6.00
C TYR A 91 11.59 4.74 4.67
N ARG A 92 10.65 5.25 3.87
CA ARG A 92 10.94 5.96 2.62
C ARG A 92 9.70 6.65 2.03
N ASP A 93 9.75 7.98 1.94
CA ASP A 93 8.65 8.82 1.45
C ASP A 93 8.16 8.49 0.03
N ASP A 94 9.07 8.16 -0.91
CA ASP A 94 8.71 7.85 -2.30
C ASP A 94 7.89 6.53 -2.46
N LEU A 95 7.75 5.73 -1.39
CA LEU A 95 6.89 4.56 -1.39
C LEU A 95 5.42 4.96 -1.29
N LEU A 96 5.13 6.13 -0.73
CA LEU A 96 3.78 6.67 -0.65
C LEU A 96 3.23 7.07 -2.02
N ASP A 97 4.12 7.27 -3.01
CA ASP A 97 3.74 7.51 -4.41
C ASP A 97 3.35 6.24 -5.17
N LYS A 98 3.58 5.06 -4.57
CA LYS A 98 3.22 3.80 -5.22
C LYS A 98 1.71 3.58 -5.11
N PRO A 99 1.08 2.98 -6.13
CA PRO A 99 -0.27 2.48 -6.02
C PRO A 99 -0.44 1.64 -4.76
N ALA A 100 -1.50 1.89 -4.00
CA ALA A 100 -1.80 1.18 -2.77
C ALA A 100 -3.24 0.66 -2.75
N MET A 101 -3.43 -0.49 -2.12
CA MET A 101 -4.72 -1.06 -1.77
C MET A 101 -4.74 -1.37 -0.28
N LEU A 102 -5.91 -1.30 0.34
CA LEU A 102 -6.12 -1.70 1.73
C LEU A 102 -7.07 -2.89 1.79
N VAL A 103 -6.71 -3.87 2.61
CA VAL A 103 -7.52 -5.04 2.93
C VAL A 103 -7.77 -5.04 4.44
N VAL A 104 -9.04 -4.89 4.81
CA VAL A 104 -9.51 -5.10 6.17
C VAL A 104 -9.85 -6.58 6.31
N ASN A 105 -9.04 -7.31 7.04
CA ASN A 105 -9.12 -8.76 7.21
C ASN A 105 -9.84 -9.15 8.50
N LYS A 106 -10.15 -10.45 8.64
CA LYS A 106 -10.85 -11.08 9.75
C LYS A 106 -12.32 -10.66 9.89
N MET A 107 -13.01 -10.48 8.76
CA MET A 107 -14.45 -10.13 8.77
C MET A 107 -15.38 -11.24 9.28
N ASP A 108 -14.83 -12.41 9.63
CA ASP A 108 -15.54 -13.56 10.23
C ASP A 108 -15.80 -13.42 11.73
N VAL A 109 -15.09 -12.54 12.43
CA VAL A 109 -15.24 -12.37 13.87
C VAL A 109 -16.53 -11.65 14.25
N ALA A 110 -16.99 -11.86 15.48
CA ALA A 110 -18.16 -11.17 16.01
C ALA A 110 -17.98 -9.64 15.93
N GLU A 111 -19.06 -8.95 15.55
CA GLU A 111 -19.12 -7.48 15.40
C GLU A 111 -18.22 -6.88 14.32
N ALA A 112 -17.53 -7.69 13.50
CA ALA A 112 -16.65 -7.20 12.44
C ALA A 112 -17.36 -6.21 11.49
N GLN A 113 -18.57 -6.55 11.04
CA GLN A 113 -19.34 -5.70 10.15
C GLN A 113 -19.70 -4.36 10.80
N PHE A 114 -20.10 -4.37 12.07
CA PHE A 114 -20.42 -3.16 12.82
C PHE A 114 -19.19 -2.25 12.93
N LYS A 115 -18.05 -2.81 13.38
CA LYS A 115 -16.78 -2.07 13.47
C LYS A 115 -16.33 -1.54 12.12
N TYR A 116 -16.49 -2.33 11.05
CA TYR A 116 -16.10 -1.92 9.71
C TYR A 116 -16.96 -0.76 9.23
N ASP A 117 -18.26 -0.78 9.48
CA ASP A 117 -19.16 0.32 9.14
C ASP A 117 -18.81 1.63 9.85
N GLU A 118 -18.25 1.59 11.07
CA GLU A 118 -17.77 2.77 11.79
C GLU A 118 -16.49 3.38 11.20
N VAL A 119 -15.64 2.58 10.55
CA VAL A 119 -14.31 3.02 10.10
C VAL A 119 -14.14 3.07 8.58
N LYS A 120 -15.01 2.44 7.78
CA LYS A 120 -14.83 2.30 6.32
C LYS A 120 -14.62 3.63 5.59
N ASP A 121 -15.37 4.67 5.97
CA ASP A 121 -15.27 5.97 5.32
C ASP A 121 -13.98 6.68 5.75
N LYS A 122 -13.59 6.55 7.03
CA LYS A 122 -12.31 7.08 7.54
C LYS A 122 -11.11 6.41 6.89
N LEU A 123 -11.19 5.10 6.63
CA LEU A 123 -10.15 4.35 5.92
C LEU A 123 -10.04 4.77 4.45
N ARG A 124 -11.18 5.09 3.81
CA ARG A 124 -11.22 5.56 2.43
C ARG A 124 -10.71 7.00 2.30
N TYR A 125 -11.00 7.83 3.29
CA TYR A 125 -10.64 9.25 3.33
C TYR A 125 -9.65 9.52 4.46
N LEU A 126 -8.53 8.79 4.46
CA LEU A 126 -7.54 8.82 5.54
C LEU A 126 -6.99 10.24 5.79
N ALA A 127 -6.83 11.03 4.72
CA ALA A 127 -6.41 12.44 4.79
C ALA A 127 -7.27 13.29 5.74
N ASP A 128 -8.56 12.98 5.84
CA ASP A 128 -9.52 13.78 6.60
C ASP A 128 -9.43 13.52 8.11
N VAL A 129 -8.80 12.41 8.52
CA VAL A 129 -8.77 11.96 9.92
C VAL A 129 -7.38 11.94 10.54
N VAL A 130 -6.30 11.91 9.74
CA VAL A 130 -4.92 11.90 10.28
C VAL A 130 -4.59 13.14 11.10
N GLY A 131 -5.29 14.26 10.85
CA GLY A 131 -5.16 15.49 11.64
C GLY A 131 -5.47 15.31 13.13
N ASP A 132 -6.28 14.32 13.49
CA ASP A 132 -6.69 14.03 14.88
C ASP A 132 -5.64 13.21 15.65
N TYR A 133 -4.67 12.61 14.96
CA TYR A 133 -3.62 11.81 15.57
C TYR A 133 -2.51 12.69 16.17
N PRO A 134 -1.87 12.27 17.27
CA PRO A 134 -0.74 13.00 17.84
C PRO A 134 0.44 13.05 16.85
N GLU A 135 1.29 14.07 16.94
CA GLU A 135 2.35 14.37 15.97
C GLU A 135 3.28 13.17 15.74
N GLU A 136 3.54 12.38 16.78
CA GLU A 136 4.41 11.20 16.72
C GLU A 136 3.84 10.07 15.84
N LEU A 137 2.52 9.98 15.73
CA LEU A 137 1.82 8.95 14.94
C LEU A 137 1.30 9.50 13.60
N ARG A 138 1.32 10.82 13.42
CA ARG A 138 0.73 11.49 12.26
C ARG A 138 1.68 11.42 11.06
N PRO A 139 1.29 10.78 9.94
CA PRO A 139 2.04 10.89 8.69
C PRO A 139 1.88 12.31 8.10
N GLU A 140 2.95 12.83 7.49
CA GLU A 140 2.89 14.09 6.74
C GLU A 140 2.15 13.89 5.41
N ARG A 141 2.32 12.71 4.80
CA ARG A 141 1.66 12.30 3.56
C ARG A 141 0.90 11.00 3.75
N VAL A 142 -0.35 10.97 3.30
CA VAL A 142 -1.17 9.76 3.36
C VAL A 142 -1.12 8.98 2.05
N LEU A 143 -1.19 7.65 2.16
CA LEU A 143 -1.43 6.75 1.03
C LEU A 143 -2.81 7.03 0.44
N ASP A 144 -2.85 7.13 -0.88
CA ASP A 144 -4.10 7.12 -1.64
C ASP A 144 -4.45 5.66 -2.00
N PHE A 145 -5.43 5.10 -1.28
CA PHE A 145 -5.88 3.75 -1.55
C PHE A 145 -6.77 3.73 -2.80
N THR A 146 -6.25 3.13 -3.88
CA THR A 146 -7.04 2.87 -5.09
C THR A 146 -8.28 2.04 -4.76
N GLU A 147 -8.18 1.17 -3.75
CA GLU A 147 -9.29 0.36 -3.29
C GLU A 147 -9.14 -0.04 -1.82
N VAL A 148 -10.27 -0.09 -1.11
CA VAL A 148 -10.39 -0.64 0.23
C VAL A 148 -11.37 -1.81 0.17
N MET A 149 -10.92 -3.00 0.53
CA MET A 149 -11.73 -4.23 0.54
C MET A 149 -11.80 -4.80 1.95
N ALA A 150 -12.94 -5.38 2.31
CA ALA A 150 -13.09 -6.14 3.56
C ALA A 150 -13.30 -7.62 3.23
N ILE A 151 -12.52 -8.51 3.84
CA ILE A 151 -12.57 -9.96 3.60
C ILE A 151 -12.35 -10.76 4.89
N SER A 152 -12.69 -12.04 4.87
CA SER A 152 -12.07 -13.03 5.75
C SER A 152 -11.15 -13.92 4.92
N ALA A 153 -9.85 -13.83 5.15
CA ALA A 153 -8.89 -14.69 4.45
C ALA A 153 -9.04 -16.18 4.79
N ASP A 154 -9.59 -16.51 5.96
CA ASP A 154 -9.72 -17.89 6.44
C ASP A 154 -11.04 -18.54 5.99
N THR A 155 -12.15 -17.79 6.07
CA THR A 155 -13.49 -18.38 5.85
C THR A 155 -14.20 -17.88 4.60
N ASP A 156 -13.67 -16.91 3.87
CA ASP A 156 -14.30 -16.33 2.66
C ASP A 156 -13.43 -16.53 1.40
N PRO A 157 -13.43 -17.74 0.81
CA PRO A 157 -12.66 -18.01 -0.41
C PRO A 157 -13.14 -17.19 -1.62
N ILE A 158 -14.41 -16.79 -1.64
CA ILE A 158 -14.97 -15.96 -2.72
C ILE A 158 -14.41 -14.53 -2.62
N GLY A 159 -14.33 -13.98 -1.41
CA GLY A 159 -13.69 -12.70 -1.12
C GLY A 159 -12.20 -12.70 -1.48
N VAL A 160 -11.48 -13.78 -1.16
CA VAL A 160 -10.06 -13.94 -1.52
C VAL A 160 -9.87 -13.98 -3.05
N GLU A 161 -10.70 -14.74 -3.79
CA GLU A 161 -10.61 -14.74 -5.26
C GLU A 161 -10.99 -13.39 -5.86
N LYS A 162 -11.99 -12.69 -5.30
CA LYS A 162 -12.29 -11.30 -5.69
C LYS A 162 -11.10 -10.37 -5.47
N LEU A 163 -10.46 -10.43 -4.30
CA LEU A 163 -9.26 -9.63 -4.00
C LEU A 163 -8.15 -9.91 -5.02
N LYS A 164 -7.90 -11.18 -5.33
CA LYS A 164 -6.92 -11.59 -6.35
C LYS A 164 -7.23 -11.00 -7.73
N HIS A 165 -8.48 -11.01 -8.16
CA HIS A 165 -8.88 -10.35 -9.41
C HIS A 165 -8.69 -8.83 -9.35
N ARG A 166 -9.08 -8.17 -8.26
CA ARG A 166 -8.90 -6.72 -8.09
C ARG A 166 -7.45 -6.29 -8.08
N ILE A 167 -6.56 -7.04 -7.42
CA ILE A 167 -5.10 -6.82 -7.47
C ILE A 167 -4.59 -6.77 -8.92
N ARG A 168 -5.04 -7.70 -9.76
CA ARG A 168 -4.66 -7.73 -11.18
C ARG A 168 -5.17 -6.51 -11.92
N GLU A 169 -6.44 -6.17 -11.74
CA GLU A 169 -7.06 -5.02 -12.41
C GLU A 169 -6.38 -3.70 -12.04
N VAL A 170 -6.06 -3.51 -10.76
CA VAL A 170 -5.32 -2.33 -10.27
C VAL A 170 -3.90 -2.28 -10.87
N LEU A 171 -3.20 -3.41 -10.91
CA LEU A 171 -1.87 -3.48 -11.53
C LEU A 171 -1.91 -3.16 -13.04
N ASP A 172 -2.92 -3.65 -13.75
CA ASP A 172 -3.12 -3.39 -15.17
C ASP A 172 -3.45 -1.92 -15.43
N PHE A 173 -4.35 -1.36 -14.63
CA PHE A 173 -4.72 0.04 -14.70
C PHE A 173 -3.50 0.96 -14.54
N HIS A 174 -2.70 0.75 -13.48
CA HIS A 174 -1.51 1.56 -13.23
C HIS A 174 -0.38 1.32 -14.24
N ALA A 175 -0.28 0.12 -14.82
CA ALA A 175 0.65 -0.13 -15.92
C ALA A 175 0.27 0.65 -17.18
N ALA A 176 -1.03 0.72 -17.51
CA ALA A 176 -1.54 1.48 -18.65
C ALA A 176 -1.37 3.00 -18.45
N LEU A 177 -1.59 3.52 -17.24
CA LEU A 177 -1.33 4.93 -16.92
C LEU A 177 0.14 5.31 -17.14
N LYS A 178 1.07 4.52 -16.61
CA LYS A 178 2.51 4.76 -16.81
C LYS A 178 2.93 4.76 -18.28
N GLN A 179 2.33 3.90 -19.11
CA GLN A 179 2.60 3.91 -20.55
C GLN A 179 2.14 5.22 -21.21
N LYS A 180 0.92 5.68 -20.88
CA LYS A 180 0.38 6.95 -21.41
C LYS A 180 1.19 8.16 -20.98
N ASP A 181 1.66 8.19 -19.73
CA ASP A 181 2.50 9.28 -19.22
C ASP A 181 3.84 9.34 -19.98
N VAL A 182 4.46 8.19 -20.21
CA VAL A 182 5.70 8.08 -21.00
C VAL A 182 5.46 8.57 -22.43
N GLU A 183 4.42 8.09 -23.12
CA GLU A 183 4.08 8.54 -24.47
C GLU A 183 3.86 10.05 -24.54
N THR A 184 3.11 10.60 -23.59
CA THR A 184 2.81 12.04 -23.54
C THR A 184 4.07 12.87 -23.33
N SER A 185 4.96 12.42 -22.43
CA SER A 185 6.24 13.09 -22.16
C SER A 185 7.19 13.09 -23.37
N VAL A 186 7.26 11.98 -24.10
CA VAL A 186 8.07 11.84 -25.32
C VAL A 186 7.54 12.78 -26.40
N ILE A 187 6.23 12.83 -26.62
CA ILE A 187 5.60 13.73 -27.59
C ILE A 187 5.87 15.20 -27.22
N ALA A 188 5.74 15.56 -25.94
CA ALA A 188 6.02 16.91 -25.47
C ALA A 188 7.49 17.31 -25.73
N THR A 189 8.43 16.40 -25.47
CA THR A 189 9.86 16.62 -25.70
C THR A 189 10.18 16.81 -27.18
N LEU A 190 9.61 15.98 -28.07
CA LEU A 190 9.79 16.11 -29.51
C LEU A 190 9.22 17.44 -30.04
N ARG A 191 8.05 17.87 -29.55
CA ARG A 191 7.46 19.16 -29.92
C ARG A 191 8.33 20.34 -29.49
N ALA A 192 8.91 20.29 -28.29
CA ALA A 192 9.82 21.33 -27.82
C ALA A 192 11.10 21.44 -28.67
N GLN A 193 11.62 20.31 -29.17
CA GLN A 193 12.80 20.28 -30.06
C GLN A 193 12.49 20.75 -31.48
N MET A 194 11.26 20.54 -31.95
CA MET A 194 10.80 20.98 -33.27
C MET A 194 10.25 22.41 -33.28
N ALA A 195 10.18 23.08 -32.12
CA ALA A 195 9.76 24.47 -32.04
C ALA A 195 10.77 25.36 -32.82
N PRO A 196 10.31 26.20 -33.77
CA PRO A 196 11.21 27.01 -34.56
C PRO A 196 11.99 27.95 -33.65
N LYS A 197 13.33 27.97 -33.78
CA LYS A 197 14.14 29.02 -33.18
C LYS A 197 13.67 30.34 -33.81
N GLY A 198 13.04 31.18 -33.01
CA GLY A 198 12.56 32.49 -33.46
C GLY A 198 13.69 33.26 -34.16
N PRO A 199 13.37 34.13 -35.13
CA PRO A 199 14.39 34.82 -35.91
C PRO A 199 15.31 35.61 -34.97
N GLN A 200 16.61 35.37 -35.07
CA GLN A 200 17.60 36.21 -34.40
C GLN A 200 17.56 37.59 -35.06
N MET A 201 17.02 38.59 -34.36
CA MET A 201 17.18 39.98 -34.77
C MET A 201 18.66 40.36 -34.59
N LEU A 202 19.33 40.59 -35.72
CA LEU A 202 20.62 41.28 -35.82
C LEU A 202 20.44 42.79 -35.73
#